data_AF-A0A1B0AQ07-F1
#
_entry.id   AF-A0A1B0AQ07-F1
#
_cell.length_a   1.000
_cell.length_b   1.000
_cell.length_c   1.000
_cell.angle_alpha   90.00
_cell.angle_beta   90.00
_cell.angle_gamma   90.00
#
_symmetry.space_group_name_H-M   'P 1'
#
loop_
_entity.id
_entity.type
_entity.pdbx_description
1 polymer ?
#
loop_
_entity_poly.entity_id
_entity_poly.type
_entity_poly.pdbx_seq_one_letter_code
_entity_poly.pdbx_strand_id
1 'polypeptide(L)'
;MSAGNTNFIITLPEAAPSHVFYIEVAYTSQIKPYPEEINQADKQFVRYTGPMYFYSAYKTRFQKIQVKLPTSKIISYTQIKPYGVSSNKIKYGPFEHISGFLETKI
;
A
#
# COMPACT_ATOMS: atom_id res chain seq x y z
N MET A 1 10.76 -0.11 19.23
CA MET A 1 9.39 0.19 19.71
C MET A 1 8.44 -0.65 18.89
N SER A 2 7.91 -1.73 19.47
CA SER A 2 6.89 -2.57 18.84
C SER A 2 5.62 -1.72 18.74
N ALA A 3 5.31 -1.23 17.54
CA ALA A 3 4.05 -0.52 17.32
C ALA A 3 2.93 -1.55 17.50
N GLY A 4 2.22 -1.48 18.63
CA GLY A 4 1.06 -2.31 18.88
C GLY A 4 0.01 -2.09 17.80
N ASN A 5 -0.69 -3.16 17.40
CA ASN A 5 -1.76 -3.08 16.43
C ASN A 5 -2.83 -2.09 16.92
N THR A 6 -2.97 -0.96 16.22
CA THR A 6 -3.97 0.07 16.54
C THR A 6 -5.18 -0.17 15.63
N ASN A 7 -6.32 -0.47 16.25
CA ASN A 7 -7.59 -0.67 15.54
C ASN A 7 -8.42 0.61 15.62
N PHE A 8 -9.09 0.96 14.52
CA PHE A 8 -10.02 2.09 14.46
C PHE A 8 -11.44 1.56 14.26
N ILE A 9 -12.41 2.18 14.96
CA ILE A 9 -13.83 1.84 14.84
C ILE A 9 -14.50 2.94 14.02
N ILE A 10 -15.18 2.55 12.94
CA ILE A 10 -15.97 3.45 12.10
C ILE A 10 -17.44 3.15 12.34
N THR A 11 -18.20 4.13 12.79
CA THR A 11 -19.65 4.02 12.98
C THR A 11 -20.38 4.49 11.73
N LEU A 12 -21.28 3.65 11.22
CA LEU A 12 -22.10 3.97 10.05
C LEU A 12 -23.35 4.75 10.48
N PRO A 13 -23.73 5.82 9.75
CA PRO A 13 -24.88 6.66 10.13
C PRO A 13 -26.22 5.94 9.93
N GLU A 14 -26.32 5.03 8.97
CA GLU A 14 -27.55 4.31 8.64
C GLU A 14 -27.24 2.85 8.28
N ALA A 15 -28.15 1.95 8.63
CA ALA A 15 -28.09 0.56 8.21
C ALA A 15 -28.48 0.43 6.73
N ALA A 16 -27.51 0.09 5.88
CA ALA A 16 -27.72 -0.12 4.46
C ALA A 16 -27.02 -1.41 4.01
N PRO A 17 -27.50 -2.08 2.94
CA PRO A 17 -26.90 -3.31 2.45
C PRO A 17 -25.52 -3.11 1.82
N SER A 18 -25.19 -1.89 1.40
CA SER A 18 -23.88 -1.55 0.84
C SER A 18 -23.50 -0.12 1.22
N HIS A 19 -22.23 0.07 1.59
CA HIS A 19 -21.65 1.36 1.95
C HIS A 19 -20.34 1.55 1.20
N VAL A 20 -20.11 2.78 0.74
CA VAL A 20 -18.83 3.21 0.16
C VAL A 20 -18.22 4.22 1.10
N PHE A 21 -17.00 3.95 1.55
CA PHE A 21 -16.26 4.85 2.42
C PHE A 21 -14.84 5.04 1.86
N TYR A 22 -14.25 6.18 2.20
CA TYR A 22 -12.90 6.55 1.84
C TYR A 22 -12.06 6.67 3.11
N ILE A 23 -10.92 5.98 3.14
CA ILE A 23 -9.96 6.05 4.23
C ILE A 23 -8.70 6.74 3.70
N GLU A 24 -8.31 7.84 4.32
CA GLU A 24 -7.04 8.50 4.07
C GLU A 24 -6.12 8.30 5.28
N VAL A 25 -4.88 7.89 5.02
CA VAL A 25 -3.88 7.68 6.07
C VAL A 25 -2.58 8.34 5.65
N ALA A 26 -2.04 9.17 6.53
CA ALA A 26 -0.74 9.81 6.35
C ALA A 26 0.32 9.08 7.18
N TYR A 27 1.30 8.48 6.51
CA TYR A 27 2.47 7.89 7.16
C TYR A 27 3.67 8.80 7.02
N THR A 28 4.35 9.08 8.13
CA THR A 28 5.60 9.84 8.13
C THR A 28 6.80 8.89 8.12
N SER A 29 7.93 9.34 7.58
CA SER A 29 9.23 8.66 7.67
C SER A 29 9.31 7.25 7.05
N GLN A 30 8.44 6.93 6.09
CA GLN A 30 8.46 5.64 5.37
C GLN A 30 9.39 5.63 4.15
N ILE A 31 9.75 6.80 3.64
CA ILE A 31 10.61 6.96 2.47
C ILE A 31 12.05 7.08 2.96
N LYS A 32 12.90 6.13 2.57
CA LYS A 32 14.31 6.11 2.97
C LYS A 32 15.22 6.47 1.80
N PRO A 33 16.32 7.20 2.02
CA PRO A 33 17.33 7.41 0.99
C PRO A 33 17.94 6.06 0.58
N TYR A 34 18.28 5.93 -0.70
CA TYR A 34 18.98 4.76 -1.20
C TYR A 34 19.84 5.16 -2.41
N PRO A 35 21.19 5.12 -2.33
CA PRO A 35 22.02 4.71 -1.19
C PRO A 35 22.00 5.70 -0.02
N GLU A 36 22.52 5.28 1.15
CA GLU A 36 22.58 6.11 2.36
C GLU A 36 23.62 7.24 2.26
N GLU A 37 24.68 7.03 1.49
CA GLU A 37 25.74 7.99 1.22
C GLU A 37 25.82 8.28 -0.28
N ILE A 38 25.97 9.56 -0.64
CA ILE A 38 26.07 10.04 -2.03
C ILE A 38 27.15 11.10 -2.14
N ASN A 39 27.80 11.21 -3.31
CA ASN A 39 28.66 12.36 -3.59
C ASN A 39 27.79 13.59 -3.90
N GLN A 40 28.37 14.79 -3.76
CA GLN A 40 27.64 16.05 -3.95
C GLN A 40 27.01 16.20 -5.35
N ALA A 41 27.62 15.60 -6.38
CA ALA A 41 27.13 15.66 -7.76
C ALA A 41 26.12 14.56 -8.12
N ASP A 42 25.91 13.59 -7.23
CA ASP A 42 25.06 12.42 -7.52
C ASP A 42 23.58 12.72 -7.33
N LYS A 43 22.75 12.00 -8.07
CA LYS A 43 21.28 12.11 -7.96
C LYS A 43 20.80 11.34 -6.73
N GLN A 44 19.92 11.96 -5.96
CA GLN A 44 19.25 11.31 -4.84
C GLN A 44 18.17 10.36 -5.35
N PHE A 45 18.16 9.15 -4.81
CA PHE A 45 17.07 8.20 -4.98
C PHE A 45 16.52 7.80 -3.62
N VAL A 46 15.27 7.34 -3.64
CA VAL A 46 14.56 6.94 -2.45
C VAL A 46 13.89 5.59 -2.66
N ARG A 47 13.77 4.84 -1.57
CA ARG A 47 13.11 3.55 -1.53
C ARG A 47 11.95 3.60 -0.55
N TYR A 48 10.82 3.08 -1.00
CA TYR A 48 9.66 2.80 -0.16
C TYR A 48 9.50 1.27 -0.04
N THR A 49 9.28 0.79 1.18
CA THR A 49 9.00 -0.61 1.46
C THR A 49 7.77 -0.66 2.33
N GLY A 50 6.70 -1.24 1.78
CA GLY A 50 5.41 -1.33 2.45
C GLY A 50 4.68 -2.61 2.08
N PRO A 51 3.50 -2.83 2.68
CA PRO A 51 2.72 -4.03 2.43
C PRO A 51 2.19 -4.07 0.99
N MET A 52 2.15 -5.27 0.41
CA MET A 52 1.63 -5.51 -0.93
C MET A 52 0.10 -5.59 -0.96
N TYR A 53 -0.54 -5.85 0.17
CA TYR A 53 -1.98 -5.97 0.31
C TYR A 53 -2.49 -5.05 1.40
N PHE A 54 -3.75 -4.65 1.30
CA PHE A 54 -4.40 -3.94 2.39
C PHE A 54 -4.82 -4.96 3.46
N TYR A 55 -4.19 -4.86 4.63
CA TYR A 55 -4.55 -5.67 5.80
C TYR A 55 -5.90 -5.18 6.34
N SER A 56 -6.95 -5.92 6.01
CA SER A 56 -8.28 -5.70 6.55
C SER A 56 -8.66 -6.84 7.49
N ALA A 57 -9.44 -6.52 8.50
CA ALA A 57 -10.04 -7.50 9.41
C ALA A 57 -11.01 -8.46 8.69
N TYR A 58 -11.51 -8.05 7.53
CA TYR A 58 -12.53 -8.75 6.76
C TYR A 58 -11.94 -9.34 5.48
N LYS A 59 -12.52 -10.44 5.02
CA LYS A 59 -12.17 -11.03 3.73
C LYS A 59 -12.46 -10.05 2.60
N THR A 60 -11.46 -9.79 1.76
CA THR A 60 -11.63 -8.92 0.60
C THR A 60 -11.83 -9.74 -0.66
N ARG A 61 -12.88 -9.43 -1.44
CA ARG A 61 -13.13 -10.10 -2.72
C ARG A 61 -12.08 -9.73 -3.77
N PHE A 62 -11.83 -8.43 -3.93
CA PHE A 62 -10.91 -7.88 -4.92
C PHE A 62 -10.12 -6.72 -4.33
N GLN A 63 -8.80 -6.69 -4.51
CA GLN A 63 -7.98 -5.52 -4.19
C GLN A 63 -7.22 -5.05 -5.43
N LYS A 64 -7.20 -3.73 -5.63
CA LYS A 64 -6.41 -3.05 -6.66
C LYS A 64 -5.61 -1.96 -5.97
N ILE A 65 -4.33 -1.89 -6.27
CA ILE A 65 -3.41 -0.91 -5.67
C ILE A 65 -2.81 -0.09 -6.79
N GLN A 66 -2.78 1.22 -6.60
CA GLN A 66 -2.15 2.14 -7.52
C GLN A 66 -1.14 2.99 -6.77
N VAL A 67 0.13 2.81 -7.07
CA VAL A 67 1.23 3.62 -6.55
C VAL A 67 1.51 4.73 -7.55
N LYS A 68 1.36 5.99 -7.12
CA LYS A 68 1.73 7.17 -7.90
C LYS A 68 3.08 7.68 -7.42
N LEU A 69 4.04 7.74 -8.32
CA LEU A 69 5.38 8.22 -8.05
C LEU A 69 5.52 9.70 -8.44
N PRO A 70 6.40 10.46 -7.77
CA PRO A 70 6.65 11.86 -8.11
C PRO A 70 7.26 12.01 -9.52
N THR A 71 8.08 11.04 -9.94
CA THR A 71 8.74 11.05 -11.24
C THR A 71 8.48 9.74 -12.00
N SER A 72 8.70 9.75 -13.32
CA SER A 72 8.63 8.57 -14.17
C SER A 72 9.91 7.70 -14.13
N LYS A 73 10.93 8.10 -13.36
CA LYS A 73 12.20 7.38 -13.25
C LYS A 73 12.09 6.26 -12.23
N ILE A 74 11.52 5.14 -12.66
CA ILE A 74 11.39 3.93 -11.84
C ILE A 74 12.65 3.10 -12.02
N ILE A 75 13.39 2.87 -10.92
CA ILE A 75 14.59 2.03 -10.93
C ILE A 75 14.22 0.56 -10.76
N SER A 76 13.42 0.26 -9.74
CA SER A 76 13.01 -1.08 -9.40
C SER A 76 11.64 -1.06 -8.72
N TYR A 77 10.86 -2.10 -8.96
CA TYR A 77 9.54 -2.30 -8.39
C TYR A 77 9.24 -3.80 -8.28
N THR A 78 8.35 -4.16 -7.36
CA THR A 78 7.93 -5.55 -7.17
C THR A 78 7.09 -6.02 -8.36
N GLN A 79 7.42 -7.16 -8.98
CA GLN A 79 6.80 -7.66 -10.21
C GLN A 79 5.84 -8.84 -9.95
N ILE A 80 4.91 -8.69 -9.01
CA ILE A 80 3.89 -9.70 -8.72
C ILE A 80 2.71 -9.51 -9.68
N LYS A 81 2.46 -10.52 -10.53
CA LYS A 81 1.35 -10.47 -11.49
C LYS A 81 0.00 -10.61 -10.77
N PRO A 82 -1.06 -9.93 -11.26
CA PRO A 82 -1.06 -8.97 -12.36
C PRO A 82 -0.53 -7.59 -11.93
N TYR A 83 0.34 -7.00 -12.76
CA TYR A 83 0.84 -5.63 -12.59
C TYR A 83 0.91 -4.88 -13.92
N GLY A 84 0.88 -3.55 -13.87
CA GLY A 84 1.03 -2.69 -15.04
C GLY A 84 1.74 -1.39 -14.67
N VAL A 85 2.71 -0.98 -15.48
CA VAL A 85 3.46 0.26 -15.30
C VAL A 85 3.07 1.25 -16.38
N SER A 86 2.74 2.48 -15.99
CA SER A 86 2.38 3.56 -16.91
C SER A 86 3.04 4.86 -16.46
N SER A 87 4.14 5.23 -17.13
CA SER A 87 4.92 6.44 -16.87
C SER A 87 5.37 6.58 -15.40
N ASN A 88 4.57 7.22 -14.55
CA ASN A 88 4.84 7.42 -13.12
C ASN A 88 3.86 6.68 -12.19
N LYS A 89 3.04 5.76 -12.73
CA LYS A 89 2.07 4.98 -11.97
C LYS A 89 2.37 3.50 -12.10
N ILE A 90 2.29 2.80 -10.99
CA ILE A 90 2.36 1.34 -10.92
C ILE A 90 1.01 0.83 -10.42
N LYS A 91 0.39 -0.05 -11.18
CA LYS A 91 -0.88 -0.70 -10.84
C LYS A 91 -0.60 -2.15 -10.48
N TYR A 92 -1.19 -2.61 -9.39
CA TYR A 92 -1.15 -3.99 -8.92
C TYR A 92 -2.57 -4.52 -8.77
N GLY A 93 -2.75 -5.80 -9.07
CA GLY A 93 -4.04 -6.44 -9.06
C GLY A 93 -4.81 -6.29 -10.39
N PRO A 94 -6.04 -6.81 -10.46
CA PRO A 94 -6.86 -7.26 -9.33
C PRO A 94 -6.30 -8.51 -8.66
N PHE A 95 -6.17 -8.46 -7.34
CA PHE A 95 -5.94 -9.63 -6.50
C PHE A 95 -7.26 -10.12 -5.96
N GLU A 96 -7.58 -11.39 -6.17
CA GLU A 96 -8.84 -11.98 -5.75
C GLU A 96 -8.67 -12.76 -4.44
N HIS A 97 -9.76 -12.87 -3.68
CA HIS A 97 -9.88 -13.75 -2.51
C HIS A 97 -8.76 -13.58 -1.45
N ILE A 98 -8.48 -12.34 -1.06
CA ILE A 98 -7.53 -12.05 0.01
C ILE A 98 -8.20 -12.35 1.36
N SER A 99 -7.61 -13.29 2.09
CA SER A 99 -8.09 -13.72 3.42
C SER A 99 -8.00 -12.56 4.40
N GLY A 100 -9.00 -12.44 5.28
CA GLY A 100 -8.96 -11.42 6.34
C GLY A 100 -7.81 -11.70 7.29
N PHE A 101 -7.16 -10.66 7.80
CA PHE A 101 -6.09 -10.82 8.80
C PHE A 101 -6.59 -11.53 10.08
N LEU A 102 -7.88 -11.40 10.39
CA LEU A 102 -8.52 -12.10 11.51
C LEU A 102 -8.95 -13.54 11.18
N GLU A 103 -8.84 -13.99 9.92
CA GLU A 103 -9.18 -15.36 9.51
C GLU A 103 -8.01 -16.34 9.60
N THR A 104 -6.91 -16.01 10.28
CA THR A 104 -5.95 -17.05 10.70
C THR A 104 -6.65 -17.94 11.73
N LYS A 105 -7.26 -19.02 11.21
CA LYS A 105 -7.79 -20.11 12.02
C LYS A 105 -6.70 -20.65 12.94
N ILE A 106 -7.03 -20.75 14.22
CA ILE A 106 -6.40 -21.65 15.20
C ILE A 106 -6.74 -23.09 14.78
#